data_AF-A0A0N5BWM8-F1
#
_entry.id   AF-A0A0N5BWM8-F1
#
_cell.length_a   1.000
_cell.length_b   1.000
_cell.length_c   1.000
_cell.angle_alpha   90.00
_cell.angle_beta   90.00
_cell.angle_gamma   90.00
#
_symmetry.space_group_name_H-M   'P 1'
#
loop_
_entity.id
_entity.type
_entity.pdbx_description
1 polymer ?
#
loop_
_entity_poly.entity_id
_entity_poly.type
_entity_poly.pdbx_seq_one_letter_code
_entity_poly.pdbx_strand_id
1 'polypeptide(L)'
;MSYIRYSIVCIFLALSFHIYQNEVDWWIYTPVILLTAIITLLHSPTSPITRILSSIVIVFGTIQTIFFTWIIDHYTKLASTNGSLKEIRESKYTLPIALATFYMIYMRLTTSQSAGCSGLIKSILLIILGISLIPCIAISLCPYNESLPQCNIFKLSKYRNM
;
A
#
# COMPACT_ATOMS: atom_id res chain seq x y z
N MET A 1 -23.75 -0.31 8.41
CA MET A 1 -22.35 -0.55 8.02
C MET A 1 -22.20 -2.03 7.67
N SER A 2 -21.51 -2.39 6.58
CA SER A 2 -21.37 -3.79 6.14
C SER A 2 -20.34 -4.55 6.98
N TYR A 3 -20.63 -5.80 7.37
CA TYR A 3 -19.73 -6.70 8.11
C TYR A 3 -18.31 -6.74 7.54
N ILE A 4 -18.19 -6.68 6.22
CA ILE A 4 -16.92 -6.67 5.49
C ILE A 4 -16.00 -5.52 5.95
N ARG A 5 -16.56 -4.34 6.23
CA ARG A 5 -15.77 -3.18 6.65
C ARG A 5 -15.18 -3.37 8.05
N TYR A 6 -15.94 -3.95 8.97
CA TYR A 6 -15.43 -4.27 10.31
C TYR A 6 -14.34 -5.33 10.25
N SER A 7 -14.50 -6.37 9.42
CA SER A 7 -13.46 -7.38 9.22
C SER A 7 -12.16 -6.76 8.69
N ILE A 8 -12.24 -5.88 7.69
CA ILE A 8 -11.07 -5.18 7.12
C ILE A 8 -10.39 -4.29 8.18
N VAL A 9 -11.17 -3.57 8.98
CA VAL A 9 -10.64 -2.76 10.08
C VAL A 9 -9.91 -3.63 11.10
N CYS A 10 -10.50 -4.74 11.53
CA CYS A 10 -9.88 -5.65 12.48
C CYS A 10 -8.55 -6.20 11.95
N ILE A 11 -8.48 -6.53 10.66
CA ILE A 11 -7.23 -6.95 10.00
C ILE A 11 -6.18 -5.85 10.06
N PHE A 12 -6.51 -4.62 9.68
CA PHE A 12 -5.54 -3.51 9.72
C PHE A 12 -5.10 -3.16 11.14
N LEU A 13 -6.00 -3.19 12.13
CA LEU A 13 -5.65 -2.97 13.53
C LEU A 13 -4.73 -4.09 14.06
N ALA A 14 -5.04 -5.35 13.75
CA ALA A 14 -4.19 -6.47 14.15
C ALA A 14 -2.80 -6.38 13.51
N LEU A 15 -2.72 -6.01 12.23
CA LEU A 15 -1.44 -5.80 11.52
C LEU A 15 -0.65 -4.63 12.13
N SER A 16 -1.28 -3.49 12.38
CA SER A 16 -0.65 -2.34 13.04
C SER A 16 -0.11 -2.72 14.42
N PHE A 17 -0.89 -3.46 15.21
CA PHE A 17 -0.48 -3.91 16.53
C PHE A 17 0.68 -4.90 16.47
N HIS A 18 0.64 -5.84 15.52
CA HIS A 18 1.74 -6.78 15.28
C HIS A 18 3.03 -6.06 14.90
N ILE A 19 2.98 -5.06 14.01
CA ILE A 19 4.15 -4.26 13.62
C ILE A 19 4.68 -3.48 14.83
N TYR A 20 3.80 -2.84 15.60
CA TYR A 20 4.16 -2.10 16.81
C TYR A 20 4.93 -2.96 17.82
N GLN A 21 4.54 -4.23 18.00
CA GLN A 21 5.20 -5.12 18.95
C GLN A 21 6.54 -5.70 18.46
N ASN A 22 6.70 -5.89 17.15
CA ASN A 22 7.79 -6.69 16.59
C ASN A 22 8.85 -5.89 15.82
N GLU A 23 8.61 -4.61 15.55
CA GLU A 23 9.52 -3.76 14.77
C GLU A 23 9.91 -2.50 15.56
N VAL A 24 11.21 -2.20 15.60
CA VAL A 24 11.74 -0.98 16.25
C VAL A 24 11.29 0.26 15.49
N ASP A 25 11.31 0.18 14.16
CA ASP A 25 10.92 1.26 13.25
C ASP A 25 9.44 1.19 12.86
N TRP A 26 8.59 0.69 13.77
CA TRP A 26 7.15 0.58 13.56
C TRP A 26 6.50 1.90 13.12
N TRP A 27 7.05 3.03 13.56
CA TRP A 27 6.60 4.39 13.26
C TRP A 27 6.65 4.72 11.77
N ILE A 28 7.47 4.00 10.99
CA ILE A 28 7.52 4.15 9.53
C ILE A 28 6.29 3.48 8.90
N TYR A 29 5.99 2.23 9.26
CA TYR A 29 4.98 1.42 8.56
C TYR A 29 3.54 1.58 9.10
N THR A 30 3.42 1.79 10.42
CA THR A 30 2.15 1.74 11.14
C THR A 30 1.19 2.90 10.83
N PRO A 31 1.63 4.17 10.66
CA PRO A 31 0.71 5.30 10.53
C PRO A 31 -0.29 5.18 9.38
N VAL A 32 0.13 4.72 8.20
CA VAL A 32 -0.75 4.56 7.03
C VAL A 32 -1.81 3.48 7.27
N ILE A 33 -1.41 2.34 7.84
CA ILE A 33 -2.29 1.21 8.13
C ILE A 33 -3.29 1.57 9.24
N LEU A 34 -2.79 2.19 10.32
CA LEU A 34 -3.61 2.58 11.46
C LEU A 34 -4.59 3.69 11.10
N LEU A 35 -4.15 4.73 10.39
CA LEU A 35 -5.04 5.80 9.93
C LEU A 35 -6.11 5.25 8.98
N THR A 36 -5.76 4.30 8.10
CA THR A 36 -6.73 3.61 7.25
C THR A 36 -7.83 2.94 8.09
N ALA A 37 -7.46 2.20 9.14
CA ALA A 37 -8.42 1.57 10.04
C ALA A 37 -9.32 2.60 10.76
N ILE A 38 -8.73 3.66 11.32
CA ILE A 38 -9.45 4.73 12.02
C ILE A 38 -10.43 5.45 11.09
N ILE A 39 -9.98 5.84 9.89
CA ILE A 39 -10.83 6.53 8.92
C ILE A 39 -11.95 5.61 8.42
N THR A 40 -11.69 4.31 8.30
CA THR A 40 -12.69 3.32 7.89
C THR A 40 -13.77 3.13 8.95
N LEU A 41 -13.41 3.16 10.23
CA LEU A 41 -14.36 3.15 11.36
C LEU A 41 -15.17 4.44 11.44
N LEU A 42 -14.50 5.60 11.36
CA LEU A 42 -15.12 6.92 11.49
C LEU A 42 -15.73 7.43 10.18
N HIS A 43 -15.82 6.56 9.17
CA HIS A 43 -16.11 6.97 7.81
C HIS A 43 -17.44 7.72 7.72
N SER A 44 -17.31 9.03 7.51
CA SER A 44 -18.39 9.93 7.15
C SER A 44 -17.98 10.63 5.85
N PRO A 45 -18.70 10.40 4.73
CA PRO A 45 -18.34 10.98 3.44
C PRO A 45 -18.53 12.49 3.39
N THR A 46 -19.35 13.06 4.29
CA THR A 46 -19.65 14.49 4.37
C THR A 46 -18.66 15.25 5.27
N SER A 47 -17.95 14.57 6.16
CA SER A 47 -17.01 15.23 7.07
C SER A 47 -15.77 15.75 6.34
N PRO A 48 -15.42 17.05 6.47
CA PRO A 48 -14.22 17.59 5.84
C PRO A 48 -12.93 16.98 6.43
N ILE A 49 -12.95 16.60 7.70
CA ILE A 49 -11.78 16.05 8.40
C ILE A 49 -11.43 14.67 7.85
N THR A 50 -12.41 13.77 7.73
CA THR A 50 -12.20 12.45 7.10
C THR A 50 -11.75 12.61 5.64
N ARG A 51 -12.27 13.66 4.97
CA ARG A 51 -11.89 14.01 3.60
C ARG A 51 -10.46 14.52 3.45
N ILE A 52 -9.89 15.17 4.46
CA ILE A 52 -8.48 15.58 4.45
C ILE A 52 -7.61 14.38 4.83
N LEU A 53 -7.96 13.67 5.90
CA LEU A 53 -7.20 12.54 6.41
C LEU A 53 -7.04 11.43 5.37
N SER A 54 -8.09 11.04 4.61
CA SER A 54 -7.83 10.01 3.59
C SER A 54 -6.97 10.51 2.44
N SER A 55 -7.01 11.79 2.10
CA SER A 55 -6.14 12.32 1.04
C SER A 55 -4.68 12.25 1.49
N ILE A 56 -4.41 12.57 2.75
CA ILE A 56 -3.10 12.39 3.37
C ILE A 56 -2.69 10.91 3.29
N VAL A 57 -3.53 9.99 3.76
CA VAL A 57 -3.23 8.55 3.72
C VAL A 57 -2.97 8.05 2.29
N ILE A 58 -3.74 8.51 1.30
CA ILE A 58 -3.56 8.10 -0.10
C ILE A 58 -2.22 8.62 -0.66
N VAL A 59 -1.87 9.88 -0.41
CA VAL A 59 -0.64 10.48 -0.93
C VAL A 59 0.58 9.85 -0.24
N PHE A 60 0.61 9.86 1.09
CA PHE A 60 1.73 9.29 1.84
C PHE A 60 1.84 7.79 1.64
N GLY A 61 0.72 7.05 1.63
CA GLY A 61 0.69 5.63 1.37
C GLY A 61 1.20 5.26 -0.03
N THR A 62 0.84 6.04 -1.05
CA THR A 62 1.36 5.82 -2.41
C THR A 62 2.85 6.12 -2.50
N ILE A 63 3.31 7.25 -1.96
CA ILE A 63 4.74 7.61 -1.94
C ILE A 63 5.54 6.53 -1.22
N GLN A 64 5.08 6.11 -0.04
CA GLN A 64 5.74 5.09 0.77
C GLN A 64 5.79 3.73 0.07
N THR A 65 4.70 3.32 -0.57
CA THR A 65 4.64 2.06 -1.33
C THR A 65 5.61 2.07 -2.51
N ILE A 66 5.64 3.17 -3.29
CA ILE A 66 6.56 3.32 -4.42
C ILE A 66 8.01 3.33 -3.93
N PHE A 67 8.29 4.06 -2.85
CA PHE A 67 9.63 4.15 -2.26
C PHE A 67 10.13 2.78 -1.81
N PHE A 68 9.33 2.00 -1.08
CA PHE A 68 9.73 0.65 -0.68
C PHE A 68 9.87 -0.30 -1.86
N THR A 69 9.00 -0.20 -2.86
CA THR A 69 9.12 -1.01 -4.08
C THR A 69 10.43 -0.69 -4.82
N TRP A 70 10.79 0.59 -4.90
CA TRP A 70 12.06 1.03 -5.47
C TRP A 70 13.26 0.55 -4.66
N ILE A 71 13.20 0.59 -3.32
CA ILE A 71 14.24 0.00 -2.45
C ILE A 71 14.40 -1.49 -2.76
N ILE A 72 13.30 -2.24 -2.82
CA ILE A 72 13.35 -3.68 -3.14
C ILE A 72 14.02 -3.91 -4.50
N ASP A 73 13.67 -3.13 -5.53
CA ASP A 73 14.29 -3.20 -6.86
C ASP A 73 15.78 -2.85 -6.84
N HIS A 74 16.14 -1.77 -6.17
CA HIS A 74 17.51 -1.28 -6.13
C HIS A 74 18.42 -2.24 -5.34
N TYR A 75 17.99 -2.70 -4.18
CA TYR A 75 18.76 -3.63 -3.36
C TYR A 75 18.87 -5.03 -3.99
N THR A 76 17.83 -5.54 -4.66
CA THR A 76 17.95 -6.82 -5.39
C THR A 76 18.92 -6.75 -6.56
N LYS A 77 19.09 -5.57 -7.18
CA LYS A 77 20.08 -5.33 -8.23
C LYS A 77 21.50 -5.25 -7.68
N LEU A 78 21.72 -4.53 -6.58
CA LEU A 78 23.05 -4.28 -5.99
C LEU A 78 23.59 -5.41 -5.12
N ALA A 79 22.71 -6.13 -4.42
CA ALA A 79 23.16 -7.05 -3.41
C ALA A 79 23.72 -8.34 -4.04
N SER A 80 24.90 -8.74 -3.54
CA SER A 80 25.55 -10.05 -3.71
C SER A 80 24.79 -11.18 -3.00
N THR A 81 23.69 -10.85 -2.32
CA THR A 81 22.65 -11.82 -1.96
C THR A 81 22.24 -12.52 -3.24
N ASN A 82 22.21 -13.85 -3.28
CA ASN A 82 21.87 -14.66 -4.46
C ASN A 82 20.41 -14.47 -4.98
N GLY A 83 19.86 -13.25 -4.98
CA GLY A 83 18.51 -12.90 -5.37
C GLY A 83 17.45 -13.18 -4.31
N SER A 84 17.83 -13.42 -3.06
CA SER A 84 16.89 -13.73 -1.97
C SER A 84 16.21 -12.46 -1.44
N LEU A 85 14.95 -12.29 -1.79
CA LEU A 85 14.10 -11.17 -1.34
C LEU A 85 13.74 -11.27 0.15
N LYS A 86 13.91 -12.45 0.76
CA LYS A 86 13.65 -12.70 2.18
C LYS A 86 14.59 -11.94 3.11
N GLU A 87 15.77 -11.56 2.63
CA GLU A 87 16.75 -10.81 3.42
C GLU A 87 16.35 -9.34 3.59
N ILE A 88 15.52 -8.80 2.71
CA ILE A 88 14.98 -7.44 2.82
C ILE A 88 13.79 -7.47 3.78
N ARG A 89 14.04 -7.35 5.09
CA ARG A 89 13.01 -7.40 6.15
C ARG A 89 11.86 -6.41 5.91
N GLU A 90 12.17 -5.22 5.37
CA GLU A 90 11.19 -4.16 5.11
C GLU A 90 10.15 -4.55 4.04
N SER A 91 10.50 -5.47 3.14
CA SER A 91 9.64 -5.85 2.01
C SER A 91 8.32 -6.50 2.44
N LYS A 92 8.30 -7.10 3.64
CA LYS A 92 7.11 -7.72 4.23
C LYS A 92 6.03 -6.68 4.56
N TYR A 93 6.42 -5.47 4.92
CA TYR A 93 5.49 -4.41 5.33
C TYR A 93 5.00 -3.56 4.16
N THR A 94 5.62 -3.67 2.99
CA THR A 94 5.16 -3.01 1.76
C THR A 94 3.76 -3.46 1.35
N LEU A 95 3.46 -4.75 1.45
CA LEU A 95 2.15 -5.31 1.08
C LEU A 95 0.99 -4.72 1.90
N PRO A 96 1.01 -4.72 3.25
CA PRO A 96 -0.09 -4.16 4.03
C PRO A 96 -0.25 -2.64 3.83
N ILE A 97 0.82 -1.88 3.61
CA ILE A 97 0.74 -0.45 3.28
C ILE A 97 0.07 -0.24 1.92
N ALA A 98 0.48 -1.02 0.91
CA ALA A 98 -0.11 -0.95 -0.42
C ALA A 98 -1.60 -1.30 -0.40
N LEU A 99 -2.00 -2.34 0.34
CA LEU A 99 -3.39 -2.75 0.53
C LEU A 99 -4.21 -1.70 1.29
N ALA A 100 -3.67 -1.12 2.36
CA ALA A 100 -4.32 -0.05 3.10
C ALA A 100 -4.58 1.18 2.21
N THR A 101 -3.56 1.59 1.45
CA THR A 101 -3.65 2.71 0.49
C THR A 101 -4.68 2.41 -0.60
N PHE A 102 -4.62 1.23 -1.20
CA PHE A 102 -5.57 0.80 -2.25
C PHE A 102 -7.01 0.76 -1.72
N TYR A 103 -7.22 0.24 -0.51
CA TYR A 103 -8.53 0.24 0.14
C TYR A 103 -9.06 1.66 0.38
N MET A 104 -8.20 2.60 0.80
CA MET A 104 -8.60 4.00 0.96
C MET A 104 -8.97 4.67 -0.37
N ILE A 105 -8.24 4.36 -1.45
CA ILE A 105 -8.59 4.80 -2.81
C ILE A 105 -9.97 4.24 -3.21
N TYR A 106 -10.19 2.94 -3.00
CA TYR A 106 -11.49 2.30 -3.25
C TYR A 106 -12.63 2.95 -2.47
N MET A 107 -12.43 3.19 -1.16
CA MET A 107 -13.42 3.85 -0.31
C MET A 107 -13.73 5.27 -0.80
N ARG A 108 -12.75 5.98 -1.36
CA ARG A 108 -12.97 7.32 -1.93
C ARG A 108 -13.66 7.31 -3.28
N LEU A 109 -13.36 6.34 -4.14
CA LEU A 109 -14.03 6.19 -5.42
C LEU A 109 -15.51 5.83 -5.24
N THR A 110 -15.82 4.92 -4.31
CA THR A 110 -17.21 4.49 -4.03
C THR A 110 -18.06 5.55 -3.34
N THR A 111 -17.46 6.51 -2.65
CA THR A 111 -18.17 7.60 -1.95
C THR A 111 -18.06 8.96 -2.64
N SER A 112 -17.40 9.00 -3.79
CA SER A 112 -17.30 10.20 -4.62
C SER A 112 -18.65 10.55 -5.26
N GLN A 113 -19.50 11.26 -4.51
CA GLN A 113 -20.61 12.02 -5.08
C GLN A 113 -20.04 13.31 -5.67
N SER A 114 -19.57 13.29 -6.92
CA SER A 114 -19.12 14.52 -7.55
C SER A 114 -19.76 14.68 -8.92
N ALA A 115 -20.87 15.41 -8.96
CA ALA A 115 -21.40 15.97 -10.19
C ALA A 115 -20.46 17.09 -10.68
N GLY A 116 -19.96 16.98 -11.92
CA GLY A 116 -19.16 18.02 -12.59
C GLY A 116 -17.68 17.68 -12.85
N CYS A 117 -17.02 18.53 -13.63
CA CYS A 117 -15.67 18.32 -14.17
C CYS A 117 -14.58 18.15 -13.09
N SER A 118 -14.66 18.89 -11.97
CA SER A 118 -13.71 18.73 -10.85
C SER A 118 -13.76 17.33 -10.21
N GLY A 119 -14.93 16.70 -10.21
CA GLY A 119 -15.11 15.33 -9.72
C GLY A 119 -14.44 14.28 -10.60
N LEU A 120 -14.53 14.51 -11.90
CA LEU A 120 -13.96 13.63 -12.92
C LEU A 120 -12.42 13.65 -12.82
N ILE A 121 -11.80 14.82 -12.71
CA ILE A 121 -10.35 14.95 -12.54
C ILE A 121 -9.86 14.22 -11.29
N LYS A 122 -10.56 14.39 -10.15
CA LYS A 122 -10.23 13.71 -8.89
C LYS A 122 -10.33 12.19 -9.01
N SER A 123 -11.38 11.70 -9.68
CA SER A 123 -11.60 10.28 -9.89
C SER A 123 -10.54 9.67 -10.81
N ILE A 124 -10.17 10.35 -11.89
CA ILE A 124 -9.06 9.94 -12.77
C ILE A 124 -7.76 9.85 -11.97
N LEU A 125 -7.44 10.86 -11.17
CA LEU A 125 -6.22 10.87 -10.36
C LEU A 125 -6.19 9.69 -9.36
N LEU A 126 -7.30 9.41 -8.70
CA LEU A 126 -7.44 8.25 -7.81
C LEU A 126 -7.28 6.92 -8.56
N ILE A 127 -7.82 6.81 -9.78
CA ILE A 127 -7.66 5.61 -10.63
C ILE A 127 -6.19 5.43 -11.02
N ILE A 128 -5.50 6.49 -11.44
CA ILE A 128 -4.07 6.43 -11.80
C ILE A 128 -3.23 5.97 -10.61
N LEU A 129 -3.48 6.52 -9.42
CA LEU A 129 -2.80 6.09 -8.18
C LEU A 129 -3.16 4.65 -7.81
N GLY A 130 -4.41 4.23 -8.03
CA GLY A 130 -4.82 2.83 -7.80
C GLY A 130 -4.13 1.86 -8.74
N ILE A 131 -4.01 2.20 -10.02
CA ILE A 131 -3.35 1.38 -11.04
C ILE A 131 -1.85 1.30 -10.78
N SER A 132 -1.20 2.38 -10.34
CA SER A 132 0.24 2.37 -10.03
C SER A 132 0.60 1.48 -8.83
N LEU A 133 -0.35 1.22 -7.93
CA LEU A 133 -0.16 0.31 -6.80
C LEU A 133 -0.21 -1.17 -7.21
N ILE A 134 -0.86 -1.54 -8.32
CA ILE A 134 -0.96 -2.94 -8.79
C ILE A 134 0.42 -3.60 -8.96
N PRO A 135 1.38 -3.03 -9.71
CA PRO A 135 2.72 -3.62 -9.83
C PRO A 135 3.45 -3.65 -8.49
N CYS A 136 3.26 -2.64 -7.63
CA CYS A 136 3.86 -2.60 -6.29
C CYS A 136 3.35 -3.76 -5.42
N ILE A 137 2.04 -4.04 -5.44
CA ILE A 137 1.44 -5.19 -4.76
C ILE A 137 2.02 -6.49 -5.30
N ALA A 138 2.11 -6.64 -6.62
CA ALA A 138 2.66 -7.84 -7.25
C ALA A 138 4.11 -8.11 -6.84
N ILE A 139 4.96 -7.07 -6.77
CA ILE A 139 6.35 -7.17 -6.30
C ILE A 139 6.40 -7.47 -4.80
N SER A 140 5.55 -6.84 -3.99
CA SER A 140 5.51 -7.04 -2.53
C SER A 140 5.07 -8.45 -2.11
N LEU A 141 4.53 -9.26 -3.03
CA LEU A 141 4.24 -10.69 -2.80
C LEU A 141 5.46 -11.59 -2.97
N CYS A 142 6.48 -11.15 -3.70
CA CYS A 142 7.68 -11.95 -3.97
C CYS A 142 8.48 -12.37 -2.73
N PRO A 143 8.61 -11.56 -1.66
CA PRO A 143 9.23 -11.99 -0.41
C PRO A 143 8.48 -13.14 0.30
N TYR A 144 7.17 -13.24 0.07
CA TYR A 144 6.32 -14.29 0.67
C TYR A 144 6.37 -15.58 -0.12
N ASN A 145 6.34 -15.47 -1.45
CA ASN A 145 6.45 -16.61 -2.34
C ASN A 145 7.31 -16.30 -3.57
N GLU A 146 8.56 -16.76 -3.56
CA GLU A 146 9.49 -16.56 -4.65
C GLU A 146 9.17 -17.39 -5.90
N SER A 147 8.28 -18.38 -5.82
CA SER A 147 7.90 -19.21 -6.97
C SER A 147 6.90 -18.53 -7.91
N LEU A 148 6.45 -17.31 -7.59
CA LEU A 148 5.51 -16.57 -8.40
C LEU A 148 6.15 -16.10 -9.72
N PRO A 149 5.42 -16.17 -10.85
CA PRO A 149 5.98 -15.88 -12.17
C PRO A 149 6.47 -14.42 -12.30
N GLN A 150 5.77 -13.47 -11.66
CA GLN A 150 6.22 -12.07 -11.65
C GLN A 150 7.59 -11.85 -10.98
N CYS A 151 7.98 -12.72 -10.05
CA CYS A 151 9.26 -12.61 -9.34
C CYS A 151 10.43 -13.05 -10.23
N ASN A 152 10.19 -13.99 -11.15
CA ASN A 152 11.18 -14.38 -12.16
C ASN A 152 11.40 -13.30 -13.21
N ILE A 153 10.34 -12.60 -13.65
CA ILE A 153 10.46 -11.46 -14.58
C ILE A 153 11.31 -10.35 -13.93
N PHE A 154 11.10 -10.10 -12.64
CA PHE A 154 11.87 -9.13 -11.88
C PHE A 154 13.34 -9.54 -11.72
N LYS A 155 13.61 -10.82 -11.37
CA LYS A 155 14.97 -11.38 -11.34
C LYS A 155 15.66 -11.30 -12.72
N LEU A 156 14.93 -11.48 -13.82
CA LEU A 156 15.45 -11.38 -15.19
C LEU A 156 15.77 -9.95 -15.63
N SER A 157 15.04 -8.95 -15.12
CA SER A 157 15.37 -7.52 -15.37
C SER A 157 16.76 -7.16 -14.86
N LYS A 158 17.30 -7.87 -13.85
CA LYS A 158 18.68 -7.71 -13.36
C LYS A 158 19.72 -7.99 -14.45
N TYR A 159 19.45 -8.97 -15.32
CA TYR A 159 20.38 -9.41 -16.37
C TYR A 159 20.30 -8.62 -17.67
N ARG A 160 19.26 -7.79 -17.86
CA ARG A 160 19.10 -6.99 -19.08
C ARG A 160 19.82 -5.63 -19.00
N ASN A 161 20.15 -5.17 -17.79
CA ASN A 161 20.83 -3.89 -17.55
C ASN A 161 22.29 -4.05 -17.06
N MET A 162 22.85 -5.27 -17.13
CA MET A 162 24.28 -5.55 -17.08
C MET A 162 24.78 -5.76 -18.50
#